data_AF-A0A529VPA2-F1
#
_entry.id   AF-A0A529VPA2-F1
#
_cell.length_a   1.000
_cell.length_b   1.000
_cell.length_c   1.000
_cell.angle_alpha   90.00
_cell.angle_beta   90.00
_cell.angle_gamma   90.00
#
_symmetry.space_group_name_H-M   'P 1'
#
loop_
_entity.id
_entity.type
_entity.pdbx_description
1 polymer ?
#
loop_
_entity_poly.entity_id
_entity_poly.type
_entity_poly.pdbx_seq_one_letter_code
_entity_poly.pdbx_strand_id
1 'polypeptide(L)' 'SIRHLKRSKAERDAQQRQAARTKQVLAAAGLPVMESATHIVPVLVGDPELCKMASDRLLGVHGIYIQPIN' A
#
# COMPACT_ATOMS: atom_id res chain seq x y z
N SER A 1 -8.86 -16.62 14.08
CA SER A 1 -8.78 -18.00 13.56
C SER A 1 -9.42 -18.08 12.18
N ILE A 2 -9.09 -19.08 11.35
CA ILE A 2 -9.71 -19.28 10.03
C ILE A 2 -11.24 -19.44 10.17
N ARG A 3 -11.70 -20.18 11.19
CA ARG A 3 -13.12 -20.40 11.48
C ARG A 3 -13.89 -19.09 11.63
N HIS A 4 -13.28 -18.09 12.28
CA HIS A 4 -13.83 -16.75 12.44
C HIS A 4 -13.90 -15.99 11.10
N LEU A 5 -12.78 -15.89 10.38
CA LEU A 5 -12.68 -15.13 9.12
C LEU A 5 -13.58 -15.67 8.00
N LYS A 6 -13.96 -16.96 8.06
CA LYS A 6 -14.96 -17.55 7.15
C LYS A 6 -16.36 -16.94 7.31
N ARG A 7 -16.72 -16.46 8.50
CA ARG A 7 -18.05 -15.90 8.81
C ARG A 7 -18.04 -14.39 8.94
N SER A 8 -16.99 -13.83 9.55
CA SER A 8 -16.85 -12.40 9.73
C SER A 8 -16.50 -11.71 8.41
N LYS A 9 -17.19 -10.60 8.12
CA LYS A 9 -16.85 -9.67 7.03
C LYS A 9 -16.13 -8.41 7.53
N ALA A 10 -16.19 -8.15 8.84
CA ALA A 10 -15.71 -6.90 9.43
C ALA A 10 -14.24 -6.59 9.08
N GLU A 11 -13.37 -7.61 9.09
CA GLU A 11 -11.95 -7.48 8.77
C GLU A 11 -11.73 -7.17 7.29
N ARG A 12 -12.47 -7.83 6.39
CA ARG A 12 -12.38 -7.57 4.95
C ARG A 12 -12.88 -6.16 4.62
N ASP A 13 -13.99 -5.75 5.22
CA ASP A 13 -14.54 -4.42 5.01
C ASP A 13 -13.58 -3.35 5.57
N ALA A 14 -12.98 -3.59 6.73
CA ALA A 14 -11.96 -2.70 7.30
C ALA A 14 -10.72 -2.61 6.40
N GLN A 15 -10.21 -3.74 5.91
CA GLN A 15 -9.06 -3.78 4.99
C GLN A 15 -9.34 -2.98 3.72
N GLN A 16 -10.51 -3.17 3.11
CA GLN A 16 -10.90 -2.44 1.90
C GLN A 16 -11.04 -0.93 2.16
N ARG A 17 -11.65 -0.53 3.29
CA ARG A 17 -11.73 0.88 3.68
C ARG A 17 -10.34 1.51 3.84
N GLN A 18 -9.40 0.82 4.49
CA GLN A 18 -8.05 1.34 4.65
C GLN A 18 -7.29 1.42 3.32
N ALA A 19 -7.37 0.40 2.47
CA ALA A 19 -6.75 0.43 1.15
C ALA A 19 -7.28 1.59 0.29
N ALA A 20 -8.61 1.80 0.28
CA ALA A 20 -9.24 2.91 -0.43
C ALA A 20 -8.76 4.26 0.12
N ARG A 21 -8.72 4.41 1.44
CA ARG A 21 -8.24 5.65 2.09
C ARG A 21 -6.78 5.94 1.74
N THR A 22 -5.91 4.93 1.79
CA THR A 22 -4.49 5.09 1.46
C THR A 22 -4.31 5.51 0.00
N LYS A 23 -5.02 4.86 -0.95
CA LYS A 23 -5.01 5.28 -2.38
C LYS A 23 -5.40 6.75 -2.53
N GLN A 24 -6.49 7.16 -1.89
CA GLN A 24 -6.99 8.53 -1.95
C GLN A 24 -5.99 9.54 -1.40
N VAL A 25 -5.39 9.27 -0.23
CA VAL A 25 -4.45 10.20 0.40
C VAL A 25 -3.16 10.33 -0.39
N LEU A 26 -2.60 9.21 -0.88
CA LEU A 26 -1.39 9.23 -1.69
C LEU A 26 -1.63 9.91 -3.04
N ALA A 27 -2.76 9.65 -3.71
CA ALA A 27 -3.13 10.32 -4.95
C ALA A 27 -3.35 11.83 -4.74
N ALA A 28 -4.03 12.22 -3.65
CA ALA A 28 -4.21 13.64 -3.29
C ALA A 28 -2.88 14.34 -2.96
N ALA A 29 -1.87 13.60 -2.50
CA ALA A 29 -0.51 14.08 -2.32
C ALA A 29 0.32 14.13 -3.61
N GLY A 30 -0.28 13.80 -4.76
CA GLY A 30 0.38 13.83 -6.08
C GLY A 30 1.25 12.60 -6.39
N LEU A 31 1.15 11.52 -5.61
CA LEU A 31 1.89 10.29 -5.88
C LEU A 31 1.23 9.47 -6.99
N PRO A 32 2.02 8.78 -7.84
CA PRO A 32 1.54 7.96 -8.96
C PRO A 32 0.99 6.61 -8.49
N VAL A 33 -0.15 6.65 -7.78
CA VAL A 33 -0.88 5.45 -7.36
C VAL A 33 -1.59 4.86 -8.57
N MET A 34 -1.35 3.57 -8.88
CA MET A 34 -2.07 2.92 -9.99
C MET A 34 -3.48 2.54 -9.55
N GLU A 35 -4.46 2.72 -10.43
CA GLU A 35 -5.84 2.32 -10.16
C GLU A 35 -5.93 0.80 -9.94
N SER A 36 -6.73 0.40 -8.95
CA SER A 36 -6.96 -1.00 -8.63
C SER A 36 -8.26 -1.15 -7.85
N ALA A 37 -9.06 -2.16 -8.21
CA ALA A 37 -10.26 -2.57 -7.47
C ALA A 37 -9.96 -3.52 -6.29
N THR A 38 -8.68 -3.87 -6.07
CA THR A 38 -8.26 -4.76 -4.98
C THR A 38 -7.76 -3.99 -3.76
N HIS A 39 -7.39 -4.69 -2.69
CA HIS A 39 -6.82 -4.10 -1.49
C HIS A 39 -5.35 -3.66 -1.65
N ILE A 40 -4.70 -3.95 -2.78
CA ILE A 40 -3.30 -3.58 -3.04
C ILE A 40 -3.23 -2.10 -3.42
N VAL A 41 -2.20 -1.40 -2.92
CA VAL A 41 -1.93 0.01 -3.20
C VAL A 41 -0.58 0.16 -3.92
N PRO A 42 -0.55 -0.04 -5.25
CA PRO A 42 0.68 0.09 -6.03
C PRO A 42 1.05 1.57 -6.25
N VAL A 43 2.32 1.92 -6.02
CA VAL A 43 2.88 3.24 -6.30
C VAL A 43 4.00 3.07 -7.32
N LEU A 44 3.84 3.65 -8.50
CA LEU A 44 4.79 3.50 -9.61
C LEU A 44 5.99 4.44 -9.42
N VAL A 45 7.21 3.90 -9.31
CA VAL A 45 8.42 4.73 -9.26
C VAL A 45 9.04 4.89 -10.66
N GLY A 46 8.97 3.86 -11.50
CA GLY A 46 9.44 3.88 -12.89
C GLY A 46 10.94 3.66 -13.09
N ASP A 47 11.75 3.74 -12.03
CA ASP A 47 13.19 3.48 -12.04
C ASP A 47 13.59 2.58 -10.85
N PRO A 48 14.37 1.50 -11.08
CA PRO A 48 14.69 0.52 -10.03
C PRO A 48 15.64 1.04 -8.96
N GLU A 49 16.57 1.94 -9.30
CA GLU A 49 17.49 2.54 -8.32
C GLU A 49 16.73 3.51 -7.42
N LEU A 50 15.88 4.37 -8.01
CA LEU A 50 15.00 5.26 -7.25
C LEU A 50 14.00 4.49 -6.39
N CYS A 51 13.50 3.34 -6.85
CA CYS A 51 12.60 2.49 -6.07
C CYS A 51 13.28 1.97 -4.80
N LYS A 52 14.51 1.44 -4.95
CA LYS A 52 15.32 1.00 -3.81
C LYS A 52 15.63 2.16 -2.87
N MET A 53 16.06 3.31 -3.38
CA MET A 53 16.37 4.49 -2.56
C MET A 53 15.14 4.98 -1.76
N ALA A 54 13.96 4.99 -2.38
CA ALA A 54 12.72 5.36 -1.72
C ALA A 54 12.38 4.37 -0.59
N SER A 55 12.47 3.07 -0.84
CA SER A 55 12.30 2.02 0.17
C SER A 55 13.29 2.18 1.33
N ASP A 56 14.59 2.34 1.04
CA ASP A 56 15.65 2.48 2.04
C ASP A 56 15.41 3.72 2.92
N ARG A 57 14.96 4.84 2.33
CA ARG A 57 14.63 6.06 3.07
C ARG A 57 13.38 5.89 3.93
N LEU A 58 12.32 5.26 3.41
CA LEU A 58 11.11 4.97 4.17
C LEU A 58 11.44 4.15 5.42
N LEU A 59 12.31 3.14 5.27
CA LEU A 59 12.72 2.32 6.40
C LEU A 59 13.63 3.08 7.37
N GLY A 60 14.74 3.66 6.87
CA GLY A 60 15.79 4.24 7.71
C GLY A 60 15.41 5.55 8.39
N VAL A 61 14.57 6.38 7.75
CA VAL A 61 14.19 7.70 8.27
C VAL A 61 12.80 7.69 8.89
N HIS A 62 11.86 6.95 8.28
CA HIS A 62 10.45 7.00 8.68
C HIS A 62 9.98 5.75 9.43
N GLY A 63 10.81 4.71 9.54
CA GLY A 63 10.44 3.44 10.18
C GLY A 63 9.36 2.67 9.40
N ILE A 64 9.19 2.96 8.10
CA ILE A 64 8.18 2.38 7.22
C ILE A 64 8.85 1.36 6.30
N TYR A 65 8.56 0.08 6.51
CA TYR A 65 9.05 -0.99 5.63
C TYR A 65 8.10 -1.21 4.45
N ILE A 66 8.62 -1.02 3.23
CA ILE A 66 7.96 -1.40 1.97
C ILE A 66 9.02 -2.00 1.07
N GLN A 67 8.79 -3.19 0.54
CA GLN A 67 9.75 -3.85 -0.34
C GLN A 67 9.73 -3.20 -1.74
N PRO A 68 10.89 -2.84 -2.32
CA PRO A 68 10.95 -2.39 -3.71
C PRO A 68 10.67 -3.58 -4.63
N ILE A 69 9.83 -3.37 -5.64
CA ILE A 69 9.52 -4.36 -6.68
C ILE A 69 10.07 -3.83 -7.99
N ASN A 70 11.07 -4.52 -8.53
CA ASN A 70 11.76 -4.20 -9.78
C ASN A 70 11.42 -5.22 -10.87
#